data_AF-A0A0D5XZH4-F1
#
_entry.id   AF-A0A0D5XZH4-F1
#
_cell.length_a   1.000
_cell.length_b   1.000
_cell.length_c   1.000
_cell.angle_alpha   90.00
_cell.angle_beta   90.00
_cell.angle_gamma   90.00
#
_symmetry.space_group_name_H-M   'P 1'
#
loop_
_entity.id
_entity.type
_entity.pdbx_description
1 polymer ?
#
loop_
_entity_poly.entity_id
_entity_poly.type
_entity_poly.pdbx_seq_one_letter_code
_entity_poly.pdbx_strand_id
1 'polypeptide(L)'
;MHKLLALTAVLALTGCATVSDTYLANGEQGLSIDCSGEASSWASCYEKADASCAGTGYRIIGTEGTPALKDSDKTLGQDVGNYKSRSVVVVCK
;
A
#
# COMPACT_ATOMS: atom_id res chain seq x y z
N MET A 1 25.02 28.38 -13.41
CA MET A 1 24.82 27.57 -12.19
C MET A 1 23.32 27.45 -11.89
N HIS A 2 22.54 26.73 -12.71
CA HIS A 2 21.07 26.62 -12.53
C HIS A 2 20.51 25.27 -12.98
N LYS A 3 21.34 24.23 -13.13
CA LYS A 3 20.92 22.94 -13.73
C LYS A 3 20.75 21.80 -12.72
N LEU A 4 20.92 22.07 -11.42
CA LEU A 4 20.90 21.04 -10.38
C LEU A 4 19.62 21.04 -9.51
N LEU A 5 18.71 21.99 -9.73
CA LEU A 5 17.49 22.12 -8.92
C LEU A 5 16.28 21.30 -9.42
N ALA A 6 16.43 20.56 -10.53
CA ALA A 6 15.32 19.86 -11.19
C ALA A 6 15.29 18.34 -10.96
N LEU A 7 16.20 17.77 -10.15
CA LEU A 7 16.35 16.30 -10.08
C LEU A 7 15.76 15.63 -8.83
N THR A 8 15.20 16.38 -7.88
CA THR A 8 14.65 15.80 -6.63
C THR A 8 13.12 15.80 -6.56
N ALA A 9 12.41 16.13 -7.65
CA ALA A 9 10.94 16.21 -7.66
C ALA A 9 10.21 14.90 -8.02
N VAL A 10 10.89 13.75 -8.10
CA VAL A 10 10.32 12.52 -8.70
C VAL A 10 9.71 11.51 -7.72
N LEU A 11 9.92 11.60 -6.40
CA LEU A 11 9.54 10.48 -5.51
C LEU A 11 8.28 10.61 -4.64
N ALA A 12 7.49 11.67 -4.73
CA ALA A 12 6.34 11.86 -3.82
C ALA A 12 4.96 11.86 -4.50
N LEU A 13 4.80 11.11 -5.60
CA LEU A 13 3.49 10.82 -6.19
C LEU A 13 3.13 9.35 -6.04
N THR A 14 3.29 8.80 -4.84
CA THR A 14 2.57 7.58 -4.47
C THR A 14 1.21 8.03 -3.92
N GLY A 15 0.12 7.49 -4.48
CA GLY A 15 -1.25 7.79 -4.05
C GLY A 15 -1.47 7.52 -2.56
N CYS A 16 -2.72 7.65 -2.08
CA CYS A 16 -3.11 7.49 -0.67
C CYS A 16 -2.79 6.13 -0.01
N ALA A 17 -1.86 5.34 -0.53
CA ALA A 17 -1.27 4.21 0.16
C ALA A 17 -0.13 4.68 1.09
N THR A 18 -0.19 4.30 2.36
CA THR A 18 0.78 4.62 3.40
C THR A 18 1.74 3.45 3.58
N VAL A 19 3.05 3.72 3.67
CA VAL A 19 4.08 2.70 3.90
C VAL A 19 4.72 2.93 5.27
N SER A 20 4.87 1.84 6.03
CA SER A 20 5.48 1.82 7.36
C SER A 20 6.45 0.64 7.47
N ASP A 21 7.67 0.89 7.91
CA ASP A 21 8.62 -0.17 8.25
C ASP A 21 8.11 -1.02 9.42
N THR A 22 8.33 -2.32 9.34
CA THR A 22 8.00 -3.28 10.39
C THR A 22 9.12 -4.32 10.51
N TYR A 23 9.24 -4.96 11.67
CA TYR A 23 10.19 -6.04 11.90
C TYR A 23 9.43 -7.32 12.19
N LEU A 24 9.77 -8.37 11.45
CA LEU A 24 9.21 -9.70 11.65
C LEU A 24 9.83 -10.35 12.90
N ALA A 25 9.15 -11.36 13.45
CA ALA A 25 9.63 -12.11 14.61
C ALA A 25 10.96 -12.85 14.36
N ASN A 26 11.35 -13.07 13.10
CA ASN A 26 12.64 -13.64 12.71
C ASN A 26 13.77 -12.60 12.58
N GLY A 27 13.49 -11.31 12.84
CA GLY A 27 14.45 -10.22 12.72
C GLY A 27 14.58 -9.61 11.32
N GLU A 28 13.80 -10.08 10.35
CA GLU A 28 13.80 -9.55 8.99
C GLU A 28 13.06 -8.20 8.91
N GLN A 29 13.58 -7.25 8.13
CA GLN A 29 12.91 -5.97 7.89
C GLN A 29 11.80 -6.17 6.85
N GLY A 30 10.57 -5.89 7.25
CA GLY A 30 9.40 -5.86 6.38
C GLY A 30 8.87 -4.44 6.19
N LEU A 31 7.95 -4.31 5.25
CA LEU A 31 7.21 -3.08 4.96
C LEU A 31 5.72 -3.41 5.04
N SER A 32 5.01 -2.70 5.91
CA SER A 32 3.55 -2.70 5.95
C SER A 32 3.04 -1.56 5.07
N ILE A 33 2.19 -1.89 4.11
CA ILE A 33 1.67 -0.97 3.10
C ILE A 33 0.16 -0.99 3.26
N ASP A 34 -0.40 0.09 3.77
CA ASP A 34 -1.84 0.31 3.81
C ASP A 34 -2.27 0.98 2.51
N CYS A 35 -3.01 0.28 1.66
CA CYS A 35 -3.69 0.82 0.49
C CYS A 35 -5.20 0.90 0.73
N SER A 36 -5.62 1.33 1.92
CA SER A 36 -7.02 1.57 2.20
C SER A 36 -7.58 2.70 1.33
N GLY A 37 -8.90 2.65 1.08
CA GLY A 37 -9.63 3.68 0.34
C GLY A 37 -10.43 3.16 -0.85
N GLU A 38 -11.44 3.93 -1.24
CA GLU A 38 -12.32 3.61 -2.37
C GLU A 38 -11.57 3.59 -3.71
N ALA A 39 -10.66 4.54 -3.91
CA ALA A 39 -9.82 4.62 -5.12
C ALA A 39 -8.65 3.62 -5.11
N SER A 40 -8.34 3.04 -3.96
CA SER A 40 -7.20 2.15 -3.78
C SER A 40 -7.60 0.69 -4.05
N SER A 41 -6.74 -0.03 -4.78
CA SER A 41 -6.93 -1.45 -5.11
C SER A 41 -5.72 -2.28 -4.69
N TRP A 42 -5.84 -3.61 -4.69
CA TRP A 42 -4.68 -4.49 -4.45
C TRP A 42 -3.54 -4.23 -5.45
N ALA A 43 -3.86 -3.86 -6.69
CA ALA A 43 -2.84 -3.47 -7.67
C ALA A 43 -2.02 -2.26 -7.19
N SER A 44 -2.66 -1.29 -6.55
CA SER A 44 -1.98 -0.13 -5.96
C SER A 44 -1.04 -0.52 -4.82
N CYS A 45 -1.45 -1.49 -3.98
CA CYS A 45 -0.58 -2.08 -2.95
C CYS A 45 0.66 -2.73 -3.57
N TYR A 46 0.50 -3.53 -4.62
CA TYR A 46 1.60 -4.23 -5.28
C TYR A 46 2.56 -3.28 -6.00
N GLU A 47 2.02 -2.26 -6.65
CA GLU A 47 2.82 -1.24 -7.32
C GLU A 47 3.62 -0.41 -6.29
N LYS A 48 3.06 -0.17 -5.09
CA LYS A 48 3.78 0.53 -4.02
C LYS A 48 4.80 -0.37 -3.36
N ALA A 49 4.52 -1.66 -3.17
CA ALA A 49 5.52 -2.62 -2.73
C ALA A 49 6.71 -2.67 -3.68
N ASP A 50 6.46 -2.68 -4.99
CA ASP A 50 7.53 -2.68 -5.99
C ASP A 50 8.37 -1.41 -5.94
N ALA A 51 7.71 -0.24 -5.86
CA ALA A 51 8.37 1.05 -5.73
C ALA A 51 9.17 1.17 -4.43
N SER A 52 8.62 0.71 -3.29
CA SER A 52 9.28 0.76 -1.98
C SER A 52 10.47 -0.20 -1.89
N CYS A 53 10.43 -1.33 -2.59
CA CYS A 53 11.56 -2.25 -2.73
C CYS A 53 12.47 -1.90 -3.91
N ALA A 54 12.39 -0.67 -4.45
CA ALA A 54 13.22 -0.19 -5.55
C ALA A 54 13.29 -1.13 -6.78
N GLY A 55 12.23 -1.90 -7.03
CA GLY A 55 12.17 -2.87 -8.13
C GLY A 55 13.08 -4.11 -7.98
N THR A 56 13.70 -4.35 -6.81
CA THR A 56 14.45 -5.62 -6.56
C THR A 56 13.51 -6.82 -6.43
N GLY A 57 12.21 -6.55 -6.30
CA GLY A 57 11.16 -7.51 -6.04
C GLY A 57 10.96 -7.72 -4.54
N TYR A 58 9.82 -8.32 -4.21
CA TYR A 58 9.41 -8.55 -2.84
C TYR A 58 8.71 -9.89 -2.69
N ARG A 59 8.54 -10.35 -1.46
CA ARG A 59 7.61 -11.44 -1.11
C ARG A 59 6.51 -10.89 -0.21
N ILE A 60 5.28 -11.32 -0.44
CA ILE A 60 4.15 -10.99 0.43
C ILE A 60 4.16 -11.97 1.59
N ILE A 61 4.08 -11.46 2.82
CA ILE A 61 4.09 -12.26 4.05
C ILE A 61 2.78 -12.18 4.81
N GLY A 62 1.96 -11.17 4.51
CA GLY A 62 0.66 -10.96 5.11
C GLY A 62 -0.16 -10.04 4.24
N THR A 63 -1.48 -10.25 4.24
CA THR A 63 -2.44 -9.35 3.64
C THR A 63 -3.61 -9.23 4.60
N GLU A 64 -3.99 -8.02 4.94
CA GLU A 64 -5.18 -7.77 5.75
C GLU A 64 -6.15 -6.96 4.91
N GLY A 65 -7.43 -7.28 5.00
CA GLY A 65 -8.42 -6.41 4.39
C GLY A 65 -9.84 -6.79 4.68
N THR A 66 -10.71 -5.78 4.60
CA THR A 66 -12.15 -5.99 4.72
C THR A 66 -12.67 -6.60 3.41
N PRO A 67 -13.39 -7.74 3.46
CA PRO A 67 -14.10 -8.24 2.30
C PRO A 67 -15.12 -7.20 1.84
N ALA A 68 -15.38 -7.15 0.53
CA ALA A 68 -16.44 -6.28 0.00
C ALA A 68 -17.78 -6.71 0.61
N LEU A 69 -18.60 -5.73 1.01
CA LEU A 69 -19.99 -6.00 1.38
C LEU A 69 -20.74 -6.63 0.22
N LYS A 70 -21.60 -7.59 0.55
CA LYS A 70 -22.54 -8.21 -0.39
C LYS A 70 -23.51 -7.14 -0.86
N ASP A 71 -24.00 -7.22 -2.10
CA ASP A 71 -24.96 -6.25 -2.64
C ASP A 71 -26.24 -6.11 -1.78
N SER A 72 -26.64 -7.17 -1.07
CA SER A 72 -27.74 -7.16 -0.10
C SER A 72 -27.47 -6.31 1.16
N ASP A 73 -26.20 -6.12 1.48
CA ASP A 73 -25.72 -5.50 2.72
C ASP A 73 -25.22 -4.06 2.44
N LYS A 74 -25.20 -3.62 1.17
CA LYS A 74 -24.85 -2.25 0.77
C LYS A 74 -25.99 -1.29 1.10
N THR A 75 -25.91 -0.66 2.27
CA THR A 75 -26.77 0.48 2.62
C THR A 75 -26.01 1.79 2.45
N LEU A 76 -26.71 2.90 2.16
CA LEU A 76 -26.09 4.23 1.94
C LEU A 76 -25.16 4.70 3.07
N GLY A 77 -25.26 4.12 4.28
CA GLY A 77 -24.35 4.37 5.41
C GLY A 77 -23.25 3.31 5.59
N GLN A 78 -23.48 2.07 5.14
CA GLN A 78 -22.54 0.97 5.32
C GLN A 78 -21.59 0.84 4.14
N ASP A 79 -21.96 1.28 2.93
CA ASP A 79 -21.07 1.31 1.76
C ASP A 79 -20.07 2.48 1.85
N VAL A 80 -20.51 3.66 2.29
CA VAL A 80 -19.63 4.82 2.58
C VAL A 80 -18.77 4.64 3.83
N GLY A 81 -19.23 3.80 4.77
CA GLY A 81 -18.50 3.43 5.99
C GLY A 81 -17.59 2.20 5.82
N ASN A 82 -17.84 1.38 4.79
CA ASN A 82 -16.96 0.28 4.39
C ASN A 82 -15.82 0.82 3.55
N TYR A 83 -15.02 1.67 4.19
CA TYR A 83 -13.69 2.01 3.72
C TYR A 83 -12.96 0.68 3.55
N LYS A 84 -12.72 0.26 2.30
CA LYS A 84 -12.02 -0.99 2.01
C LYS A 84 -10.64 -0.87 2.63
N SER A 85 -10.49 -1.37 3.86
CA SER A 85 -9.19 -1.49 4.50
C SER A 85 -8.48 -2.59 3.76
N ARG A 86 -7.32 -2.27 3.20
CA ARG A 86 -6.47 -3.21 2.50
C ARG A 86 -5.06 -2.85 2.86
N SER A 87 -4.36 -3.77 3.49
CA SER A 87 -2.95 -3.65 3.75
C SER A 87 -2.23 -4.91 3.31
N VAL A 88 -1.00 -4.76 2.85
CA VAL A 88 -0.08 -5.86 2.61
C VAL A 88 1.15 -5.65 3.47
N VAL A 89 1.69 -6.75 3.98
CA VAL A 89 3.03 -6.76 4.55
C VAL A 89 3.93 -7.53 3.60
N VAL A 90 5.02 -6.88 3.20
CA VAL A 90 6.00 -7.42 2.26
C VAL A 90 7.39 -7.40 2.87
N VAL A 91 8.27 -8.25 2.35
CA VAL A 91 9.71 -8.19 2.62
C VAL A 91 10.41 -8.02 1.27
N CYS A 92 11.26 -7.00 1.18
CA CYS A 92 12.09 -6.78 -0.01
C CYS A 92 13.14 -7.88 -0.14
N LYS A 93 13.43 -8.29 -1.37
CA LYS A 93 14.48 -9.27 -1.67
C LYS A 93 15.84 -8.62 -1.82
#